data_AF-A0A966QIL0-F1
#
_entry.id   AF-A0A966QIL0-F1
#
_cell.length_a   1.000
_cell.length_b   1.000
_cell.length_c   1.000
_cell.angle_alpha   90.00
_cell.angle_beta   90.00
_cell.angle_gamma   90.00
#
_symmetry.space_group_name_H-M   'P 1'
#
loop_
_entity.id
_entity.type
_entity.pdbx_description
1 polymer ?
#
loop_
_entity_poly.entity_id
_entity_poly.type
_entity_poly.pdbx_seq_one_letter_code
_entity_poly.pdbx_strand_id
1 'polypeptide(L)'
;VGKSNLEETVFHNNLEAADEIARQLRLRDIGGIIVIDFIDMEVRENRRRVLEAFKDALARDKTRTQVFEISELGLVEMTRKRIGEGLLTNFADPCVVCEGRGVTLDLSMLD
;
A
#
# COMPACT_ATOMS: atom_id res chain seq x y z
N VAL A 1 10.65 -8.46 29.15
CA VAL A 1 9.42 -8.80 28.42
C VAL A 1 9.07 -7.59 27.56
N GLY A 2 9.12 -7.63 26.22
CA GLY A 2 8.77 -6.45 25.42
C GLY A 2 9.20 -6.47 23.94
N LYS A 3 10.46 -6.78 23.61
CA LYS A 3 10.96 -6.66 22.22
C LYS A 3 10.56 -7.79 21.29
N SER A 4 10.64 -9.05 21.77
CA SER A 4 10.26 -10.22 20.97
C SER A 4 8.77 -10.23 20.62
N ASN A 5 7.90 -9.74 21.52
CA ASN A 5 6.47 -9.65 21.28
C ASN A 5 6.10 -8.56 20.26
N LEU A 6 6.88 -7.48 20.19
CA LEU A 6 6.63 -6.39 19.25
C LEU A 6 6.96 -6.80 17.81
N GLU A 7 8.11 -7.42 17.58
CA GLU A 7 8.51 -7.89 16.24
C GLU A 7 7.50 -8.92 15.69
N GLU A 8 7.00 -9.83 16.53
CA GLU A 8 5.96 -10.79 16.15
C GLU A 8 4.64 -10.09 15.79
N THR A 9 4.23 -9.09 16.57
CA THR A 9 3.03 -8.30 16.29
C THR A 9 3.16 -7.53 14.98
N VAL A 10 4.31 -6.88 14.76
CA VAL A 10 4.61 -6.15 13.51
C VAL A 10 4.55 -7.09 12.31
N PHE A 11 5.18 -8.27 12.42
CA PHE A 11 5.16 -9.25 11.36
C PHE A 11 3.74 -9.73 11.04
N HIS A 12 2.93 -10.05 12.06
CA HIS A 12 1.53 -10.45 11.87
C HIS A 12 0.69 -9.34 11.22
N ASN A 13 0.81 -8.10 11.68
CA ASN A 13 0.10 -6.97 11.09
C ASN A 13 0.46 -6.76 9.62
N ASN A 14 1.74 -6.89 9.26
CA ASN A 14 2.18 -6.77 7.88
C ASN A 14 1.65 -7.92 6.99
N LEU A 15 1.50 -9.14 7.52
CA LEU A 15 0.86 -10.25 6.80
C LEU A 15 -0.63 -10.00 6.54
N GLU A 16 -1.36 -9.48 7.53
CA GLU A 16 -2.77 -9.10 7.36
C GLU A 16 -2.92 -7.95 6.35
N ALA A 17 -2.03 -6.95 6.45
CA ALA A 17 -1.97 -5.84 5.51
C ALA A 17 -1.71 -6.33 4.08
N ALA A 18 -0.83 -7.31 3.86
CA ALA A 18 -0.53 -7.85 2.54
C ALA A 18 -1.79 -8.45 1.86
N ASP A 19 -2.57 -9.28 2.56
CA ASP A 19 -3.81 -9.84 2.00
C ASP A 19 -4.87 -8.75 1.74
N GLU A 20 -5.02 -7.82 2.68
CA GLU A 20 -6.00 -6.74 2.57
C GLU A 20 -5.66 -5.75 1.44
N ILE A 21 -4.39 -5.38 1.27
CA ILE A 21 -3.95 -4.53 0.15
C ILE A 21 -4.29 -5.21 -1.17
N ALA A 22 -3.92 -6.48 -1.35
CA ALA A 22 -4.23 -7.21 -2.58
C ALA A 22 -5.74 -7.27 -2.85
N ARG A 23 -6.57 -7.43 -1.81
CA ARG A 23 -8.03 -7.38 -1.91
C ARG A 23 -8.54 -5.99 -2.30
N GLN A 24 -8.03 -4.93 -1.69
CA GLN A 24 -8.45 -3.55 -1.96
C GLN A 24 -8.06 -3.09 -3.37
N LEU A 25 -6.90 -3.51 -3.88
CA LEU A 25 -6.51 -3.22 -5.27
C LEU A 25 -7.54 -3.74 -6.27
N ARG A 26 -8.08 -4.94 -6.05
CA ARG A 26 -9.14 -5.53 -6.88
C ARG A 26 -10.47 -4.80 -6.72
N LEU A 27 -10.90 -4.58 -5.48
CA LEU A 27 -12.21 -3.99 -5.20
C LEU A 27 -12.32 -2.54 -5.66
N ARG A 28 -11.22 -1.79 -5.60
CA ARG A 28 -11.16 -0.39 -5.99
C ARG A 28 -10.73 -0.18 -7.44
N ASP A 29 -10.37 -1.26 -8.13
CA ASP A 29 -9.70 -1.26 -9.43
C ASP A 29 -8.55 -0.23 -9.51
N ILE A 30 -7.65 -0.28 -8.52
CA ILE A 30 -6.46 0.58 -8.48
C ILE A 30 -5.43 0.01 -9.46
N GLY A 31 -4.92 0.83 -10.37
CA GLY A 31 -3.90 0.43 -11.34
C GLY A 31 -2.87 1.52 -11.58
N GLY A 32 -1.71 1.14 -12.11
CA GLY A 32 -0.53 1.99 -12.24
C GLY A 32 0.59 1.54 -11.31
N ILE A 33 1.47 2.48 -10.97
CA ILE A 33 2.55 2.28 -10.00
C ILE A 33 1.96 2.41 -8.60
N ILE A 34 2.25 1.43 -7.76
CA ILE A 34 1.80 1.37 -6.37
C ILE A 34 3.04 1.16 -5.50
N VAL A 35 3.13 1.94 -4.43
CA VAL A 35 4.20 1.86 -3.43
C VAL A 35 3.55 1.53 -2.08
N ILE A 36 4.10 0.54 -1.40
CA ILE A 36 3.61 0.06 -0.11
C ILE A 36 4.74 0.20 0.91
N ASP A 37 4.46 0.94 1.97
CA ASP A 37 5.36 1.12 3.11
C ASP A 37 4.88 0.21 4.25
N PHE A 38 5.47 -0.99 4.35
CA PHE A 38 5.19 -1.90 5.45
C PHE A 38 5.88 -1.41 6.73
N ILE A 39 5.36 -1.78 7.89
CA ILE A 39 6.00 -1.43 9.17
C ILE A 39 7.41 -2.05 9.22
N ASP A 40 8.40 -1.26 9.65
CA ASP A 40 9.79 -1.68 9.77
C ASP A 40 9.94 -3.00 10.52
N MET A 41 10.65 -3.95 9.90
CA MET A 41 11.00 -5.25 10.48
C MET A 41 12.51 -5.41 10.54
N GLU A 42 13.04 -5.75 11.71
CA GLU A 42 14.47 -5.99 11.90
C GLU A 42 14.91 -7.32 11.26
N VAL A 43 14.02 -8.32 11.27
CA VAL A 43 14.32 -9.66 10.77
C VAL A 43 14.11 -9.73 9.26
N ARG A 44 15.19 -9.91 8.50
CA ARG A 44 15.14 -10.02 7.02
C ARG A 44 14.19 -11.11 6.52
N GLU A 45 14.11 -12.21 7.25
CA GLU A 45 13.23 -13.34 6.91
C GLU A 45 11.75 -12.97 7.03
N ASN A 46 11.37 -12.13 8.00
CA ASN A 46 10.01 -11.62 8.13
C ASN A 46 9.63 -10.79 6.90
N ARG A 47 10.53 -9.91 6.44
CA ARG A 47 10.35 -9.11 5.22
C ARG A 47 10.09 -9.98 3.99
N ARG A 48 10.92 -11.02 3.82
CA ARG A 48 10.76 -11.99 2.72
C ARG A 48 9.41 -12.69 2.79
N ARG A 49 8.98 -13.13 3.98
CA ARG A 49 7.69 -13.80 4.17
C ARG A 49 6.49 -12.89 3.91
N VAL A 50 6.56 -11.61 4.29
CA VAL A 50 5.53 -10.62 3.94
C VAL A 50 5.44 -10.44 2.43
N LEU A 51 6.59 -10.32 1.73
CA LEU A 51 6.61 -10.17 0.27
C LEU A 51 6.04 -11.40 -0.44
N GLU A 52 6.37 -12.62 0.01
CA GLU A 52 5.80 -13.85 -0.56
C GLU A 52 4.30 -13.95 -0.30
N ALA A 53 3.85 -13.67 0.94
CA ALA A 53 2.41 -13.62 1.25
C ALA A 53 1.66 -12.60 0.37
N PHE A 54 2.29 -11.45 0.09
CA PHE A 54 1.72 -10.44 -0.81
C PHE A 54 1.61 -10.94 -2.25
N LYS A 55 2.66 -11.59 -2.78
CA LYS A 55 2.64 -12.22 -4.11
C LYS A 55 1.55 -13.29 -4.22
N ASP A 56 1.40 -14.14 -3.19
CA ASP A 56 0.36 -15.16 -3.12
C ASP A 56 -1.05 -14.56 -3.10
N ALA A 57 -1.26 -13.49 -2.33
CA ALA A 57 -2.54 -12.80 -2.28
C ALA A 57 -2.91 -12.12 -3.63
N LEU A 58 -1.90 -11.61 -4.35
CA LEU A 58 -2.04 -11.05 -5.70
C LEU A 58 -2.30 -12.12 -6.77
N ALA A 59 -1.92 -13.39 -6.56
CA ALA A 59 -2.19 -14.46 -7.51
C ALA A 59 -3.69 -14.70 -7.78
N ARG A 60 -4.56 -14.20 -6.90
CA ARG A 60 -6.02 -14.18 -7.07
C ARG A 60 -6.52 -13.07 -8.02
N ASP A 61 -5.67 -12.11 -8.36
CA ASP A 61 -5.99 -11.04 -9.30
C ASP A 61 -5.83 -11.51 -10.75
N LYS A 62 -6.87 -11.30 -11.56
CA LYS A 62 -6.85 -11.62 -13.00
C LYS A 62 -6.09 -10.57 -13.81
N THR A 63 -5.83 -9.42 -13.22
CA THR A 63 -5.10 -8.31 -13.83
C THR A 63 -3.61 -8.56 -13.73
N ARG A 64 -2.86 -8.27 -14.79
CA ARG A 64 -1.41 -8.41 -14.78
C ARG A 64 -0.79 -7.51 -13.71
N THR A 65 -0.08 -8.12 -12.76
CA THR A 65 0.71 -7.43 -11.74
C THR A 65 2.20 -7.75 -11.93
N GLN A 66 3.05 -6.87 -11.40
CA GLN A 66 4.48 -7.11 -11.28
C GLN A 66 4.93 -6.50 -9.97
N VAL A 67 5.46 -7.32 -9.08
CA VAL A 67 6.00 -6.90 -7.77
C VAL A 67 7.52 -6.92 -7.86
N PHE A 68 8.16 -5.87 -7.37
CA PHE A 68 9.61 -5.76 -7.29
C PHE A 68 10.11 -6.16 -5.89
N GLU A 69 11.42 -6.35 -5.77
CA GLU A 69 12.04 -6.57 -4.47
C GLU A 69 11.89 -5.34 -3.57
N ILE A 70 11.96 -5.55 -2.26
CA ILE A 70 11.93 -4.46 -1.27
C ILE A 70 13.13 -3.53 -1.52
N SER A 71 12.86 -2.24 -1.66
CA SER A 71 13.90 -1.23 -1.87
C SER A 71 14.79 -1.06 -0.63
N GLU A 72 15.92 -0.38 -0.80
CA GLU A 72 16.80 -0.05 0.34
C GLU A 72 16.11 0.85 1.38
N LEU A 73 15.07 1.58 0.96
CA LEU A 73 14.23 2.40 1.84
C LEU A 73 13.15 1.59 2.58
N GLY A 74 13.06 0.28 2.35
CA GLY A 74 12.04 -0.58 2.97
C GLY A 74 10.70 -0.66 2.23
N LEU A 75 10.60 -0.03 1.05
CA LEU A 75 9.35 0.05 0.30
C LEU A 75 9.18 -1.14 -0.65
N VAL A 76 7.94 -1.63 -0.76
CA VAL A 76 7.55 -2.56 -1.83
C VAL A 76 6.97 -1.77 -2.99
N GLU A 77 7.57 -1.93 -4.16
CA GLU A 77 7.11 -1.33 -5.41
C GLU A 77 6.39 -2.38 -6.25
N MET A 78 5.29 -2.00 -6.88
CA MET A 78 4.62 -2.86 -7.85
C MET A 78 3.94 -2.06 -8.96
N THR A 79 3.65 -2.75 -10.07
CA THR A 79 2.70 -2.27 -11.07
C THR A 79 1.51 -3.20 -11.17
N ARG A 80 0.34 -2.62 -11.40
CA ARG A 80 -0.89 -3.35 -11.77
C ARG A 80 -1.46 -2.72 -13.03
N LYS A 81 -1.68 -3.51 -14.08
CA LYS A 81 -2.21 -3.02 -15.35
C LYS A 81 -3.56 -2.30 -15.09
N ARG A 82 -3.71 -1.09 -15.63
CA ARG A 82 -4.97 -0.36 -15.56
C ARG A 82 -5.97 -0.97 -16.54
N ILE A 83 -7.14 -1.40 -16.05
CA ILE A 83 -8.21 -2.00 -16.86
C ILE A 83 -9.37 -1.01 -17.02
N GLY A 84 -9.72 -0.29 -15.95
CA GLY A 84 -10.66 0.84 -15.98
C GLY A 84 -10.11 2.07 -15.26
N GLU A 85 -10.98 3.05 -15.03
CA GLU A 85 -10.62 4.30 -14.36
C GLU A 85 -10.57 4.18 -12.82
N GLY A 86 -11.03 3.06 -12.25
CA GLY A 86 -11.06 2.85 -10.80
C GLY A 86 -12.27 3.48 -10.10
N LEU A 87 -12.55 3.08 -8.86
CA LEU A 87 -13.70 3.62 -8.10
C LEU A 87 -13.58 5.13 -7.87
N LEU A 88 -12.40 5.64 -7.54
CA LEU A 88 -12.24 7.05 -7.19
C LEU A 88 -12.59 7.95 -8.38
N THR A 89 -12.12 7.63 -9.58
CA THR A 89 -12.39 8.43 -10.78
C THR A 89 -13.86 8.38 -11.19
N ASN A 90 -14.52 7.24 -10.99
CA ASN A 90 -15.93 7.07 -11.40
C ASN A 90 -16.95 7.63 -10.40
N PHE A 91 -16.59 7.76 -9.13
CA PHE A 91 -17.54 8.07 -8.05
C PHE A 91 -17.13 9.25 -7.16
N ALA A 92 -16.10 10.01 -7.52
CA ALA A 92 -15.68 11.18 -6.77
C ALA A 92 -15.27 12.34 -7.67
N ASP A 93 -15.55 13.54 -7.19
CA ASP A 93 -15.09 14.81 -7.76
C ASP A 93 -13.98 15.41 -6.88
N PRO A 94 -13.10 16.27 -7.44
CA PRO A 94 -12.12 17.01 -6.64
C PRO A 94 -12.79 17.82 -5.52
N CYS A 95 -12.19 17.79 -4.33
CA CYS A 95 -12.70 18.56 -3.19
C CYS A 95 -12.67 20.07 -3.49
N VAL A 96 -13.82 20.75 -3.40
CA VAL A 96 -13.93 22.19 -3.71
C VAL A 96 -13.18 23.12 -2.75
N VAL A 97 -12.81 22.62 -1.57
CA VAL A 97 -12.12 23.43 -0.54
C VAL A 97 -10.60 23.38 -0.72
N CYS A 98 -10.05 22.18 -0.92
CA CYS A 98 -8.60 21.99 -1.02
C CYS A 98 -8.12 21.66 -2.43
N GLU A 99 -9.03 21.50 -3.40
CA GLU A 99 -8.72 21.15 -4.80
C GLU A 99 -7.84 19.91 -4.93
N GLY A 100 -8.08 18.93 -4.04
CA GLY A 100 -7.30 17.69 -3.99
C GLY A 100 -5.98 17.78 -3.22
N ARG A 101 -5.60 18.94 -2.66
CA ARG A 101 -4.36 19.08 -1.85
C ARG A 101 -4.38 18.27 -0.55
N GLY A 102 -5.57 17.97 -0.01
CA GLY A 102 -5.73 17.29 1.28
C GLY A 102 -5.41 18.14 2.52
N VAL A 103 -5.02 19.40 2.33
CA VAL A 103 -4.74 20.37 3.40
C VAL A 103 -5.33 21.75 3.07
N THR A 104 -5.66 22.51 4.11
CA THR A 104 -5.98 23.94 4.02
C THR A 104 -4.84 24.73 4.63
N LEU A 105 -4.49 25.87 4.02
CA LEU A 105 -3.42 26.72 4.51
C LEU A 105 -4.02 27.82 5.36
N ASP A 106 -3.48 28.00 6.56
CA ASP A 106 -3.74 29.18 7.35
C ASP A 106 -2.88 30.33 6.81
N LEU A 107 -3.52 31.25 6.09
CA LEU A 107 -2.84 32.38 5.46
C LEU A 107 -2.57 33.52 6.46
N SER A 108 -3.13 33.48 7.67
CA SER A 108 -2.87 34.50 8.69
C SER A 108 -1.41 34.53 9.17
N MET A 109 -0.65 33.46 8.88
CA MET A 109 0.79 33.37 9.17
C MET A 109 1.69 33.98 8.09
N LEU A 110 1.12 34.49 6.99
CA LEU A 110 1.86 35.11 5.89
C LEU A 110 1.87 36.65 5.96
N ASP A 111 1.17 37.24 6.94
CA ASP A 111 1.12 38.68 7.22
C ASP A 111 2.26 39.15 8.14
#